data_AF-A0A953XFG2-F1
#
_entry.id   AF-A0A953XFG2-F1
#
_cell.length_a   1.000
_cell.length_b   1.000
_cell.length_c   1.000
_cell.angle_alpha   90.00
_cell.angle_beta   90.00
_cell.angle_gamma   90.00
#
_symmetry.space_group_name_H-M   'P 1'
#
loop_
_entity.id
_entity.type
_entity.pdbx_description
1 polymer ?
#
loop_
_entity_poly.entity_id
_entity_poly.type
_entity_poly.pdbx_seq_one_letter_code
_entity_poly.pdbx_strand_id
1 'polypeptide(L)'
;MPNQPISINLDRMVDAMLDTRTPHYWDPKRSKIVRGSSELDDDRTRRVLIDTIGKRKFKQLTDGFAKTIDPKDGKLVQDAVKGSFDKFNRLLQKRLDLKKAWIAFAGEELMEAAVDWLAMQGVEEFIATGEIARLAVEDDGEDDEDLDDDEDDEDEEEEEPDEEEDAEEEEEEEEEEEDEEELEEDDEDFEDDEDEDDDSEDDEEE
;
A
#
# COMPACT_ATOMS: atom_id res chain seq x y z
N MET A 1 4.26 -27.54 -18.84
CA MET A 1 5.26 -26.75 -18.10
C MET A 1 4.67 -26.53 -16.72
N PRO A 2 5.36 -26.84 -15.62
CA PRO A 2 4.84 -26.43 -14.31
C PRO A 2 4.70 -24.90 -14.37
N ASN A 3 3.48 -24.41 -14.11
CA ASN A 3 3.22 -22.97 -14.06
C ASN A 3 4.07 -22.43 -12.92
N GLN A 4 5.10 -21.66 -13.25
CA GLN A 4 5.91 -21.00 -12.23
C GLN A 4 4.98 -20.04 -11.47
N PRO A 5 4.95 -20.10 -10.12
CA PRO A 5 4.05 -19.27 -9.35
C PRO A 5 4.34 -17.79 -9.61
N ILE A 6 3.28 -17.02 -9.74
CA ILE A 6 3.36 -15.59 -10.06
C ILE A 6 3.82 -14.83 -8.81
N SER A 7 4.78 -13.92 -8.95
CA SER A 7 5.14 -13.01 -7.85
C SER A 7 4.20 -11.80 -7.84
N ILE A 8 3.67 -11.45 -6.66
CA ILE A 8 2.75 -10.33 -6.46
C ILE A 8 3.29 -9.45 -5.34
N ASN A 9 3.40 -8.14 -5.59
CA ASN A 9 3.74 -7.16 -4.57
C ASN A 9 2.46 -6.66 -3.88
N LEU A 10 2.27 -7.02 -2.62
CA LEU A 10 1.06 -6.70 -1.86
C LEU A 10 0.98 -5.22 -1.46
N ASP A 11 2.13 -4.55 -1.24
CA ASP A 11 2.15 -3.11 -0.93
C ASP A 11 1.49 -2.30 -2.05
N ARG A 12 1.74 -2.67 -3.30
CA ARG A 12 1.11 -2.03 -4.46
C ARG A 12 -0.39 -2.28 -4.52
N MET A 13 -0.84 -3.46 -4.11
CA MET A 13 -2.27 -3.78 -4.05
C MET A 13 -2.96 -2.94 -2.98
N VAL A 14 -2.35 -2.83 -1.81
CA VAL A 14 -2.86 -2.00 -0.73
C VAL A 14 -2.87 -0.52 -1.12
N ASP A 15 -1.79 0.01 -1.68
CA ASP A 15 -1.73 1.38 -2.18
C ASP A 15 -2.81 1.65 -3.26
N ALA A 16 -3.16 0.64 -4.07
CA ALA A 16 -4.25 0.70 -5.04
C ALA A 16 -5.63 0.73 -4.38
N MET A 17 -5.87 -0.10 -3.36
CA MET A 17 -7.11 -0.11 -2.60
C MET A 17 -7.37 1.21 -1.85
N LEU A 18 -6.32 1.97 -1.53
CA LEU A 18 -6.40 3.28 -0.86
C LEU A 18 -6.68 4.44 -1.83
N ASP A 19 -6.25 4.34 -3.08
CA ASP A 19 -6.49 5.35 -4.10
C ASP A 19 -7.87 5.16 -4.73
N THR A 20 -8.87 5.80 -4.13
CA THR A 20 -10.27 5.73 -4.61
C THR A 20 -10.55 6.62 -5.82
N ARG A 21 -9.61 7.47 -6.24
CA ARG A 21 -9.84 8.46 -7.31
C ARG A 21 -9.58 7.84 -8.67
N THR A 22 -8.59 6.95 -8.75
CA THR A 22 -8.19 6.30 -9.98
C THR A 22 -8.67 4.85 -9.94
N PRO A 23 -9.29 4.31 -11.00
CA PRO A 23 -9.51 2.87 -11.07
C PRO A 23 -8.18 2.16 -11.29
N HIS A 24 -7.93 1.09 -10.54
CA HIS A 24 -6.74 0.26 -10.69
C HIS A 24 -7.13 -1.13 -11.15
N TYR A 25 -6.32 -1.69 -12.03
CA TYR A 25 -6.56 -2.99 -12.61
C TYR A 25 -5.37 -3.90 -12.39
N TRP A 26 -5.64 -5.13 -12.01
CA TRP A 26 -4.66 -6.20 -12.10
C TRP A 26 -4.60 -6.75 -13.53
N ASP A 27 -3.39 -6.75 -14.11
CA ASP A 27 -3.10 -7.45 -15.36
C ASP A 27 -2.52 -8.84 -15.03
N PRO A 28 -3.30 -9.93 -15.17
CA PRO A 28 -2.86 -11.26 -14.80
C PRO A 28 -1.76 -11.81 -15.73
N LYS A 29 -1.60 -11.27 -16.94
CA LYS A 29 -0.52 -11.71 -17.84
C LYS A 29 0.81 -11.09 -17.48
N ARG A 30 0.77 -9.84 -17.01
CA ARG A 30 1.96 -9.06 -16.67
C ARG A 30 2.25 -9.07 -15.17
N SER A 31 1.36 -9.67 -14.38
CA SER A 31 1.45 -9.75 -12.92
C SER A 31 1.70 -8.38 -12.29
N LYS A 32 0.97 -7.36 -12.76
CA LYS A 32 1.17 -5.98 -12.32
C LYS A 32 -0.15 -5.22 -12.21
N ILE A 33 -0.13 -4.21 -11.35
CA ILE A 33 -1.21 -3.23 -11.23
C ILE A 33 -1.03 -2.14 -12.28
N VAL A 34 -2.12 -1.75 -12.91
CA VAL A 34 -2.22 -0.68 -13.92
C VAL A 34 -3.20 0.37 -13.41
N ARG A 35 -2.84 1.65 -13.48
CA ARG A 35 -3.70 2.78 -13.10
C ARG A 35 -4.48 3.32 -14.31
N GLY A 36 -5.70 3.79 -14.10
CA GLY A 36 -6.50 4.51 -15.10
C GLY A 36 -7.40 3.62 -15.95
N SER A 37 -8.30 4.24 -16.73
CA SER A 37 -9.34 3.55 -17.49
C SER A 37 -8.89 3.04 -18.88
N SER A 38 -7.75 3.47 -19.44
CA SER A 38 -7.55 3.29 -20.89
C SER A 38 -6.11 3.16 -21.42
N GLU A 39 -5.11 2.73 -20.66
CA GLU A 39 -3.88 2.26 -21.33
C GLU A 39 -4.12 0.84 -21.86
N LEU A 40 -4.57 0.72 -23.11
CA LEU A 40 -4.58 -0.45 -24.01
C LEU A 40 -5.97 -1.01 -24.37
N ASP A 41 -6.54 -0.45 -25.44
CA ASP A 41 -7.39 -1.10 -26.45
C ASP A 41 -6.72 -2.33 -27.11
N ASP A 42 -6.17 -3.25 -26.32
CA ASP A 42 -5.65 -4.51 -26.84
C ASP A 42 -6.49 -5.65 -26.27
N ASP A 43 -7.46 -6.04 -27.10
CA ASP A 43 -8.62 -6.94 -26.97
C ASP A 43 -8.35 -8.36 -26.41
N ARG A 44 -7.19 -8.59 -25.80
CA ARG A 44 -6.72 -9.92 -25.36
C ARG A 44 -6.36 -10.00 -23.88
N THR A 45 -6.41 -8.91 -23.13
CA THR A 45 -5.98 -8.89 -21.72
C THR A 45 -7.20 -8.76 -20.82
N ARG A 46 -7.69 -9.87 -20.25
CA ARG A 46 -8.72 -9.83 -19.20
C ARG A 46 -8.10 -9.17 -17.98
N ARG A 47 -8.31 -7.87 -17.83
CA ARG A 47 -7.94 -7.11 -16.64
C ARG A 47 -9.06 -7.21 -15.61
N VAL A 48 -8.67 -7.21 -14.34
CA VAL A 48 -9.62 -7.25 -13.23
C VAL A 48 -9.51 -5.94 -12.45
N LEU A 49 -10.64 -5.29 -12.20
CA LEU A 49 -10.70 -4.11 -11.34
C LEU A 49 -10.39 -4.50 -9.89
N ILE A 50 -9.41 -3.81 -9.28
CA ILE A 50 -9.12 -3.92 -7.86
C ILE A 50 -10.21 -3.19 -7.10
N ASP A 51 -10.95 -3.91 -6.26
CA ASP A 51 -11.95 -3.29 -5.40
C ASP A 51 -11.28 -2.75 -4.14
N THR A 52 -11.82 -1.67 -3.61
CA THR A 52 -11.34 -1.06 -2.37
C THR A 52 -11.82 -1.91 -1.19
N ILE A 53 -10.98 -2.02 -0.15
CA ILE A 53 -11.42 -2.56 1.13
C ILE A 53 -12.68 -1.81 1.60
N GLY A 54 -13.67 -2.57 2.09
CA GLY A 54 -14.98 -2.00 2.43
C GLY A 54 -14.86 -0.81 3.38
N LYS A 55 -15.51 0.32 3.03
CA LYS A 55 -15.38 1.61 3.74
C LYS A 55 -15.52 1.51 5.27
N ARG A 56 -16.35 0.58 5.76
CA ARG A 56 -16.54 0.32 7.19
C ARG A 56 -15.30 -0.29 7.84
N LYS A 57 -14.73 -1.36 7.27
CA LYS A 57 -13.50 -2.01 7.77
C LYS A 57 -12.35 -1.00 7.72
N PHE A 58 -12.24 -0.27 6.62
CA PHE A 58 -11.21 0.76 6.48
C PHE A 58 -11.29 1.85 7.54
N LYS A 59 -12.49 2.38 7.79
CA LYS A 59 -12.70 3.38 8.84
C LYS A 59 -12.30 2.84 10.22
N GLN A 60 -12.65 1.59 10.53
CA GLN A 60 -12.26 0.96 11.80
C GLN A 60 -10.75 0.88 11.95
N LEU A 61 -10.02 0.46 10.91
CA LEU A 61 -8.57 0.41 10.91
C LEU A 61 -7.96 1.81 11.11
N THR A 62 -8.44 2.82 10.37
CA THR A 62 -7.93 4.20 10.52
C THR A 62 -8.23 4.81 11.89
N ASP A 63 -9.40 4.51 12.47
CA ASP A 63 -9.79 4.97 13.81
C ASP A 63 -9.01 4.26 14.92
N GLY A 64 -8.64 2.99 14.70
CA GLY A 64 -7.76 2.23 15.58
C GLY A 64 -6.34 2.78 15.54
N PHE A 65 -5.76 2.90 14.34
CA PHE A 65 -4.41 3.40 14.13
C PHE A 65 -4.18 4.79 14.73
N ALA A 66 -5.13 5.71 14.55
CA ALA A 66 -5.02 7.05 15.11
C ALA A 66 -4.96 7.10 16.66
N LYS A 67 -5.34 6.01 17.34
CA LYS A 67 -5.26 5.88 18.81
C LYS A 67 -3.97 5.23 19.29
N THR A 68 -3.26 4.50 18.43
CA THR A 68 -2.02 3.78 18.78
C THR A 68 -0.77 4.64 18.58
N ILE A 69 -0.85 5.65 17.73
CA ILE A 69 0.24 6.60 17.47
C ILE A 69 0.14 7.87 18.31
N ASP A 70 1.17 8.71 18.24
CA ASP A 70 1.22 9.98 18.93
C ASP A 70 -0.01 10.85 18.65
N PRO A 71 -0.58 11.56 19.66
CA PRO A 71 -1.82 12.33 19.47
C PRO A 71 -1.76 13.40 18.37
N LYS A 72 -0.57 13.93 18.09
CA LYS A 72 -0.35 14.89 17.00
C LYS A 72 -0.51 14.22 15.63
N ASP A 73 0.14 13.08 15.43
CA ASP A 73 0.04 12.32 14.18
C ASP A 73 -1.34 11.64 14.04
N GLY A 74 -1.92 11.17 15.14
CA GLY A 74 -3.29 10.66 15.17
C GLY A 74 -4.30 11.70 14.69
N LYS A 75 -4.11 12.98 15.06
CA LYS A 75 -4.93 14.08 14.53
C LYS A 75 -4.71 14.29 13.03
N LEU A 76 -3.47 14.24 12.54
CA LEU A 76 -3.16 14.36 11.11
C LEU A 76 -3.83 13.25 10.29
N VAL A 77 -3.76 12.01 10.77
CA VAL A 77 -4.44 10.85 10.16
C VAL A 77 -5.95 11.09 10.09
N GLN A 78 -6.57 11.48 11.20
CA GLN A 78 -8.01 11.72 11.26
C GLN A 78 -8.46 12.86 10.34
N ASP A 79 -7.69 13.94 10.26
CA ASP A 79 -8.02 15.06 9.38
C ASP A 79 -7.83 14.70 7.90
N ALA A 80 -6.82 13.88 7.57
CA ALA A 80 -6.65 13.33 6.22
C ALA A 80 -7.84 12.44 5.82
N VAL A 81 -8.21 11.49 6.68
CA VAL A 81 -9.31 10.53 6.45
C VAL A 81 -10.66 11.22 6.31
N LYS A 82 -10.96 12.25 7.11
CA LYS A 82 -12.19 13.07 6.95
C LYS A 82 -12.27 13.73 5.58
N GLY A 83 -11.13 14.13 5.01
CA GLY A 83 -11.08 14.77 3.71
C GLY A 83 -11.26 13.77 2.56
N SER A 84 -10.58 12.62 2.60
CA SER A 84 -10.80 11.43 1.76
C SER A 84 -9.74 10.37 2.06
N PHE A 85 -9.97 9.12 1.65
CA PHE A 85 -8.93 8.08 1.72
C PHE A 85 -7.74 8.36 0.80
N ASP A 86 -7.94 9.08 -0.32
CA ASP A 86 -6.82 9.54 -1.16
C ASP A 86 -5.90 10.50 -0.40
N LYS A 87 -6.44 11.43 0.40
CA LYS A 87 -5.62 12.31 1.25
C LYS A 87 -4.83 11.53 2.29
N PHE A 88 -5.41 10.47 2.84
CA PHE A 88 -4.70 9.57 3.75
C PHE A 88 -3.57 8.81 3.02
N ASN A 89 -3.82 8.27 1.83
CA ASN A 89 -2.78 7.63 1.01
C ASN A 89 -1.61 8.59 0.72
N ARG A 90 -1.91 9.83 0.32
CA ARG A 90 -0.89 10.86 0.10
C ARG A 90 -0.12 11.21 1.37
N LEU A 91 -0.76 11.19 2.54
CA LEU A 91 -0.08 11.39 3.82
C LEU A 91 0.94 10.28 4.06
N LEU A 92 0.56 9.01 3.86
CA LEU A 92 1.47 7.87 4.01
C LEU A 92 2.64 7.93 3.00
N GLN A 93 2.40 8.38 1.77
CA GLN A 93 3.46 8.55 0.79
C GLN A 93 4.47 9.65 1.17
N LYS A 94 4.02 10.71 1.85
CA LYS A 94 4.88 11.80 2.31
C LYS A 94 5.59 11.51 3.64
N ARG A 95 4.95 10.75 4.53
CA ARG A 95 5.42 10.40 5.87
C ARG A 95 5.68 8.90 5.93
N LEU A 96 6.88 8.50 5.51
CA LEU A 96 7.27 7.09 5.46
C LEU A 96 7.30 6.44 6.85
N ASP A 97 7.57 7.23 7.89
CA ASP A 97 7.44 6.82 9.30
C ASP A 97 6.00 6.39 9.62
N LEU A 98 5.01 7.19 9.22
CA LEU A 98 3.60 6.84 9.38
C LEU A 98 3.17 5.68 8.48
N LYS A 99 3.75 5.56 7.27
CA LYS A 99 3.50 4.41 6.40
C LYS A 99 3.97 3.11 7.05
N LYS A 100 5.17 3.08 7.61
CA LYS A 100 5.70 1.91 8.34
C LYS A 100 4.83 1.57 9.55
N ALA A 101 4.46 2.57 10.36
CA ALA A 101 3.59 2.36 11.51
C ALA A 101 2.19 1.87 11.09
N TRP A 102 1.65 2.36 9.99
CA TRP A 102 0.38 1.91 9.43
C TRP A 102 0.46 0.46 8.95
N ILE A 103 1.52 0.11 8.22
CA ILE A 103 1.77 -1.25 7.75
C ILE A 103 1.96 -2.19 8.95
N ALA A 104 2.68 -1.80 10.00
CA ALA A 104 2.80 -2.60 11.21
C ALA A 104 1.46 -2.79 11.95
N PHE A 105 0.57 -1.78 11.90
CA PHE A 105 -0.71 -1.84 12.61
C PHE A 105 -1.82 -2.57 11.85
N ALA A 106 -1.92 -2.38 10.54
CA ALA A 106 -3.02 -2.87 9.70
C ALA A 106 -2.54 -3.82 8.60
N GLY A 107 -1.26 -4.17 8.58
CA GLY A 107 -0.63 -4.94 7.49
C GLY A 107 -1.27 -6.30 7.30
N GLU A 108 -1.57 -6.99 8.40
CA GLU A 108 -2.24 -8.29 8.39
C GLU A 108 -3.65 -8.18 7.77
N GLU A 109 -4.51 -7.28 8.26
CA GLU A 109 -5.87 -7.20 7.74
C GLU A 109 -5.96 -6.67 6.30
N LEU A 110 -4.97 -5.87 5.89
CA LEU A 110 -4.82 -5.39 4.51
C LEU A 110 -4.26 -6.48 3.60
N MET A 111 -3.34 -7.31 4.10
CA MET A 111 -2.87 -8.49 3.41
C MET A 111 -4.02 -9.45 3.17
N GLU A 112 -4.75 -9.86 4.21
CA GLU A 112 -5.90 -10.76 4.10
C GLU A 112 -6.88 -10.25 3.06
N ALA A 113 -7.20 -8.94 3.09
CA ALA A 113 -8.09 -8.35 2.09
C ALA A 113 -7.54 -8.44 0.65
N ALA A 114 -6.22 -8.29 0.48
CA ALA A 114 -5.57 -8.48 -0.82
C ALA A 114 -5.57 -9.94 -1.28
N VAL A 115 -5.31 -10.89 -0.37
CA VAL A 115 -5.33 -12.34 -0.64
C VAL A 115 -6.75 -12.82 -0.94
N ASP A 116 -7.74 -12.45 -0.13
CA ASP A 116 -9.16 -12.75 -0.37
C ASP A 116 -9.60 -12.24 -1.74
N TRP A 117 -9.19 -11.02 -2.09
CA TRP A 117 -9.49 -10.47 -3.39
C TRP A 117 -8.84 -11.30 -4.52
N LEU A 118 -7.57 -11.69 -4.39
CA LEU A 118 -6.88 -12.56 -5.36
C LEU A 118 -7.59 -13.90 -5.52
N ALA A 119 -8.01 -14.51 -4.41
CA ALA A 119 -8.77 -15.76 -4.41
C ALA A 119 -10.13 -15.60 -5.12
N MET A 120 -10.84 -14.49 -4.92
CA MET A 120 -12.09 -14.18 -5.66
C MET A 120 -11.86 -14.08 -7.18
N GLN A 121 -10.64 -13.76 -7.61
CA GLN A 121 -10.26 -13.73 -9.03
C GLN A 121 -9.73 -15.08 -9.56
N GLY A 122 -9.67 -16.11 -8.72
CA GLY A 122 -9.15 -17.43 -9.07
C GLY A 122 -7.62 -17.52 -9.08
N VAL A 123 -6.94 -16.60 -8.39
CA VAL A 123 -5.49 -16.69 -8.15
C VAL A 123 -5.27 -17.42 -6.83
N GLU A 124 -4.99 -18.72 -6.89
CA GLU A 124 -4.81 -19.58 -5.71
C GLU A 124 -3.34 -19.76 -5.31
N GLU A 125 -2.40 -19.66 -6.27
CA GLU A 125 -0.98 -19.87 -6.03
C GLU A 125 -0.15 -18.66 -6.51
N PHE A 126 0.50 -17.96 -5.58
CA PHE A 126 1.39 -16.84 -5.86
C PHE A 126 2.46 -16.70 -4.77
N ILE A 127 3.56 -16.03 -5.11
CA ILE A 127 4.59 -15.63 -4.15
C ILE A 127 4.32 -14.18 -3.74
N ALA A 128 3.90 -13.98 -2.49
CA ALA A 128 3.73 -12.65 -1.92
C ALA A 128 5.08 -11.96 -1.71
N THR A 129 5.14 -10.66 -2.03
CA THR A 129 6.34 -9.82 -1.85
C THR A 129 5.94 -8.43 -1.38
N GLY A 130 6.90 -7.67 -0.84
CA GLY A 130 6.67 -6.35 -0.27
C GLY A 130 6.85 -6.33 1.25
N GLU A 131 6.71 -5.16 1.84
CA GLU A 131 6.81 -4.95 3.29
C GLU A 131 5.65 -5.64 4.03
N ILE A 132 4.42 -5.53 3.50
CA ILE A 132 3.23 -6.19 4.04
C ILE A 132 3.37 -7.73 4.01
N ALA A 133 4.00 -8.27 2.95
CA ALA A 133 4.22 -9.71 2.84
C ALA A 133 5.30 -10.23 3.80
N ARG A 134 6.26 -9.39 4.21
CA ARG A 134 7.31 -9.80 5.17
C ARG A 134 6.75 -9.97 6.57
N LEU A 135 5.89 -9.05 6.99
CA LEU A 135 5.24 -9.12 8.31
C LEU A 135 4.47 -10.42 8.52
N ALA A 136 3.84 -10.95 7.47
CA ALA A 136 3.11 -12.21 7.53
C ALA A 136 3.98 -13.44 7.73
N VAL A 137 5.24 -13.39 7.29
CA VAL A 137 6.20 -14.47 7.50
C VAL A 137 6.84 -14.38 8.89
N GLU A 138 6.91 -13.17 9.44
CA GLU A 138 7.43 -12.93 10.80
C GLU A 138 6.44 -13.40 11.88
N ASP A 139 5.12 -13.40 11.61
CA ASP A 139 4.07 -13.85 12.55
C ASP A 139 3.88 -15.38 12.57
N ASP A 140 4.16 -16.08 11.45
CA ASP A 140 4.09 -17.55 11.34
C ASP A 140 5.33 -18.26 11.94
N GLY A 141 6.28 -17.49 12.48
CA GLY A 141 7.57 -17.96 12.99
C GLY A 141 7.62 -18.29 14.49
N GLU A 142 6.52 -18.17 15.24
CA GLU A 142 6.49 -18.40 16.71
C GLU A 142 5.72 -19.67 17.15
N ASP A 143 5.36 -20.61 16.25
CA ASP A 143 4.55 -21.79 16.64
C ASP A 143 5.04 -23.13 16.04
N ASP A 144 6.36 -23.33 15.95
CA ASP A 144 6.96 -24.62 15.51
C ASP A 144 8.08 -25.11 16.47
N GLU A 145 7.82 -25.05 17.78
CA GLU A 145 8.58 -25.83 18.78
C GLU A 145 7.65 -26.73 19.63
N ASP A 146 6.76 -27.47 18.97
CA ASP A 146 6.24 -28.75 19.49
C ASP A 146 7.13 -29.89 18.93
N LEU A 147 8.32 -30.05 19.51
CA LEU A 147 9.11 -31.28 19.42
C LEU A 147 9.35 -31.81 20.84
N ASP A 148 8.31 -32.42 21.40
CA ASP A 148 8.48 -33.50 22.35
C ASP A 148 9.10 -34.71 21.61
N ASP A 149 10.40 -34.95 21.77
CA ASP A 149 10.94 -36.32 21.72
C ASP A 149 12.08 -36.47 22.74
N ASP A 150 11.96 -37.54 23.51
CA ASP A 150 12.68 -37.91 24.71
C ASP A 150 14.16 -38.30 24.48
N GLU A 151 14.96 -38.11 25.55
CA GLU A 151 16.19 -38.86 25.94
C GLU A 151 17.37 -38.97 24.94
N ASP A 152 18.54 -38.40 25.28
CA ASP A 152 19.67 -39.18 25.83
C ASP A 152 20.86 -38.28 26.24
N ASP A 153 21.62 -38.83 27.19
CA ASP A 153 22.74 -38.31 27.97
C ASP A 153 24.00 -37.81 27.21
N GLU A 154 24.73 -36.94 27.91
CA GLU A 154 26.20 -36.75 27.95
C GLU A 154 26.98 -36.53 26.63
N ASP A 155 27.55 -35.32 26.45
CA ASP A 155 29.01 -35.18 26.58
C ASP A 155 29.46 -33.71 26.61
N GLU A 156 30.40 -33.46 27.52
CA GLU A 156 31.20 -32.26 27.72
C GLU A 156 32.05 -31.95 26.47
N GLU A 157 32.29 -30.68 26.14
CA GLU A 157 33.58 -30.03 26.45
C GLU A 157 33.65 -28.59 25.92
N GLU A 158 34.39 -27.80 26.68
CA GLU A 158 34.64 -26.36 26.62
C GLU A 158 35.40 -25.94 25.35
N GLU A 159 35.19 -24.69 24.91
CA GLU A 159 36.29 -23.75 24.63
C GLU A 159 35.73 -22.32 24.47
N GLU A 160 36.03 -21.45 25.44
CA GLU A 160 35.96 -19.99 25.28
C GLU A 160 37.34 -19.44 24.78
N PRO A 161 37.59 -18.11 24.76
CA PRO A 161 37.31 -17.14 23.70
C PRO A 161 38.61 -16.48 23.18
N ASP A 162 38.57 -15.67 22.12
CA ASP A 162 39.67 -14.71 21.78
C ASP A 162 39.09 -13.54 20.97
N GLU A 163 39.02 -12.34 21.55
CA GLU A 163 39.95 -11.18 21.37
C GLU A 163 39.78 -10.51 19.98
N GLU A 164 39.03 -9.42 19.89
CA GLU A 164 39.47 -7.99 19.97
C GLU A 164 40.37 -7.57 18.81
N GLU A 165 39.90 -6.62 17.98
CA GLU A 165 40.63 -5.43 17.46
C GLU A 165 39.71 -4.73 16.42
N ASP A 166 39.22 -3.50 16.58
CA ASP A 166 39.86 -2.17 16.67
C ASP A 166 39.77 -1.41 15.31
N ALA A 167 39.78 -0.07 15.39
CA ALA A 167 39.64 0.98 14.37
C ALA A 167 38.20 1.50 14.17
N GLU A 168 37.78 2.67 14.68
CA GLU A 168 38.29 4.05 14.42
C GLU A 168 38.43 4.31 12.91
N GLU A 169 38.02 5.40 12.28
CA GLU A 169 37.66 6.76 12.64
C GLU A 169 37.14 7.42 11.33
N GLU A 170 36.77 8.70 11.44
CA GLU A 170 36.76 9.73 10.39
C GLU A 170 35.40 10.25 9.86
N GLU A 171 35.31 11.55 10.11
CA GLU A 171 34.29 12.57 9.89
C GLU A 171 34.29 13.09 8.42
N GLU A 172 33.61 14.24 8.27
CA GLU A 172 33.65 15.23 7.17
C GLU A 172 32.52 15.04 6.14
N GLU A 173 31.43 15.83 6.20
CA GLU A 173 31.25 17.28 5.93
C GLU A 173 31.33 17.66 4.44
N GLU A 174 30.74 18.83 4.14
CA GLU A 174 30.49 19.50 2.85
C GLU A 174 29.14 19.15 2.20
N GLU A 175 28.07 19.91 2.46
CA GLU A 175 27.74 21.30 2.06
C GLU A 175 27.39 21.48 0.57
N GLU A 176 26.42 22.38 0.35
CA GLU A 176 26.19 23.19 -0.87
C GLU A 176 25.49 22.50 -2.08
N GLU A 177 24.51 23.08 -2.79
CA GLU A 177 23.99 24.45 -2.89
C GLU A 177 22.47 24.48 -3.16
N GLU A 178 21.94 25.68 -2.93
CA GLU A 178 20.66 26.26 -3.35
C GLU A 178 20.35 26.02 -4.84
N ASP A 179 19.06 25.86 -5.17
CA ASP A 179 18.55 26.58 -6.33
C ASP A 179 17.05 26.86 -6.15
N GLU A 180 16.78 28.16 -6.04
CA GLU A 180 15.49 28.80 -6.18
C GLU A 180 15.10 28.73 -7.66
N GLU A 181 13.97 28.11 -8.03
CA GLU A 181 13.27 28.52 -9.26
C GLU A 181 11.76 28.57 -9.02
N GLU A 182 11.35 29.82 -8.82
CA GLU A 182 10.25 30.54 -9.46
C GLU A 182 8.84 29.94 -9.52
N LEU A 183 7.96 30.74 -8.93
CA LEU A 183 6.54 30.90 -9.23
C LEU A 183 6.30 31.02 -10.75
N GLU A 184 5.39 30.21 -11.28
CA GLU A 184 4.49 30.69 -12.33
C GLU A 184 3.04 30.51 -11.85
N GLU A 185 2.47 31.65 -11.45
CA GLU A 185 1.04 31.88 -11.38
C GLU A 185 0.52 31.97 -12.83
N ASP A 186 -0.16 30.92 -13.31
CA ASP A 186 -1.04 31.07 -14.47
C ASP A 186 -2.47 31.31 -13.95
N ASP A 187 -2.74 32.60 -13.70
CA ASP A 187 -4.05 33.20 -13.84
C ASP A 187 -4.41 33.20 -15.34
N GLU A 188 -5.12 32.17 -15.80
CA GLU A 188 -5.96 32.31 -16.99
C GLU A 188 -7.42 32.54 -16.57
N ASP A 189 -7.75 33.82 -16.45
CA ASP A 189 -9.04 34.38 -16.85
C ASP A 189 -9.45 33.78 -18.20
N PHE A 190 -10.58 33.07 -18.28
CA PHE A 190 -11.41 33.15 -19.48
C PHE A 190 -12.89 32.85 -19.22
N GLU A 191 -13.63 33.95 -19.09
CA GLU A 191 -14.95 34.24 -19.67
C GLU A 191 -16.06 33.17 -19.54
N ASP A 192 -16.89 33.39 -18.51
CA ASP A 192 -18.33 33.68 -18.64
C ASP A 192 -18.89 33.61 -20.08
N ASP A 193 -19.58 32.53 -20.42
CA ASP A 193 -20.56 32.52 -21.51
C ASP A 193 -21.93 32.29 -20.86
N GLU A 194 -22.57 33.42 -20.57
CA GLU A 194 -24.00 33.54 -20.29
C GLU A 194 -24.82 33.00 -21.48
N ASP A 195 -25.90 32.31 -21.14
CA ASP A 195 -27.21 32.34 -21.79
C ASP A 195 -27.31 32.13 -23.32
N GLU A 196 -27.85 30.97 -23.71
CA GLU A 196 -28.99 30.95 -24.64
C GLU A 196 -30.10 30.06 -24.06
N ASP A 197 -31.12 30.73 -23.51
CA ASP A 197 -32.50 30.26 -23.57
C ASP A 197 -32.85 29.87 -25.01
N ASP A 198 -33.36 28.67 -25.24
CA ASP A 198 -34.34 28.48 -26.31
C ASP A 198 -35.45 27.51 -25.89
N ASP A 199 -36.64 28.03 -26.14
CA ASP A 199 -37.96 27.66 -25.69
C ASP A 199 -38.61 26.79 -26.79
N SER A 200 -39.17 25.64 -26.44
CA SER A 200 -40.26 24.98 -27.18
C SER A 200 -40.72 23.78 -26.36
N GLU A 201 -41.78 23.91 -25.56
CA GLU A 201 -43.20 23.81 -25.95
C GLU A 201 -43.53 22.55 -26.78
N ASP A 202 -44.46 21.77 -26.22
CA ASP A 202 -45.47 20.93 -26.88
C ASP A 202 -45.04 19.88 -27.91
N ASP A 203 -45.41 18.63 -27.68
CA ASP A 203 -46.68 18.17 -28.27
C ASP A 203 -47.18 16.90 -27.59
N GLU A 204 -48.50 16.85 -27.48
CA GLU A 204 -49.30 15.80 -26.90
C GLU A 204 -49.25 14.49 -27.74
N GLU A 205 -49.91 13.46 -27.19
CA GLU A 205 -50.70 12.46 -27.90
C GLU A 205 -50.32 10.98 -27.74
N GLU A 206 -51.29 10.31 -27.08
CA GLU A 206 -51.72 8.89 -27.09
C GLU A 206 -50.96 7.80 -26.31
#